data_AF-A0A2G9UIS1-F1
#
_entry.id   AF-A0A2G9UIS1-F1
#
_cell.length_a   1.000
_cell.length_b   1.000
_cell.length_c   1.000
_cell.angle_alpha   90.00
_cell.angle_beta   90.00
_cell.angle_gamma   90.00
#
_symmetry.space_group_name_H-M   'P 1'
#
loop_
_entity.id
_entity.type
_entity.pdbx_description
1 polymer ?
#
loop_
_entity_poly.entity_id
_entity_poly.type
_entity_poly.pdbx_seq_one_letter_code
_entity_poly.pdbx_strand_id
1 'polypeptide(L)'
;MGVQGPVDVALANAVRAQSLQINPDEHYQMSCLLLVAIAISLPKLALIESATYKPSLRASLNNTHCIPLAVNTIAGALFHHHGRGDTHLRMKEFLALASSSVLRAAQELDGRQDTVSNQSTLYILLEQFVSKCRWLSMDVLEACFPYNLVRTAYQHCYQQEADTFQ
;
A
#
# COMPACT_ATOMS: atom_id res chain seq x y z
N MET A 1 19.80 15.00 -14.20
CA MET A 1 19.96 15.36 -12.78
C MET A 1 18.87 14.64 -12.01
N GLY A 2 19.22 13.78 -11.03
CA GLY A 2 18.29 12.90 -10.30
C GLY A 2 17.33 13.63 -9.34
N VAL A 3 16.70 14.71 -9.81
CA VAL A 3 15.73 15.48 -9.03
C VAL A 3 14.43 14.66 -8.93
N GLN A 4 14.02 14.33 -7.71
CA GLN A 4 12.79 13.62 -7.45
C GLN A 4 11.60 14.59 -7.55
N GLY A 5 10.94 14.57 -8.72
CA GLY A 5 9.70 15.29 -8.95
C GLY A 5 8.48 14.54 -8.44
N PRO A 6 7.29 15.18 -8.46
CA PRO A 6 6.11 14.56 -7.93
C PRO A 6 5.47 13.44 -8.73
N VAL A 7 5.87 13.36 -9.98
CA VAL A 7 5.48 12.34 -10.90
C VAL A 7 6.77 11.89 -11.55
N ASP A 8 6.96 10.59 -11.67
CA ASP A 8 8.02 10.05 -12.49
C ASP A 8 7.67 10.33 -13.97
N VAL A 9 8.38 11.28 -14.57
CA VAL A 9 8.13 11.72 -15.95
C VAL A 9 8.43 10.60 -16.95
N ALA A 10 9.42 9.75 -16.67
CA ALA A 10 9.74 8.63 -17.55
C ALA A 10 8.61 7.61 -17.52
N LEU A 11 8.08 7.28 -16.34
CA LEU A 11 6.92 6.39 -16.22
C LEU A 11 5.65 7.01 -16.84
N ALA A 12 5.38 8.29 -16.60
CA ALA A 12 4.22 8.98 -17.20
C ALA A 12 4.29 8.98 -18.74
N ASN A 13 5.48 9.13 -19.32
CA ASN A 13 5.69 9.02 -20.76
C ASN A 13 5.47 7.59 -21.27
N ALA A 14 5.94 6.57 -20.52
CA ALA A 14 5.71 5.17 -20.86
C ALA A 14 4.23 4.81 -20.83
N VAL A 15 3.48 5.26 -19.81
CA VAL A 15 2.02 5.09 -19.72
C VAL A 15 1.35 5.73 -20.94
N ARG A 16 1.69 6.99 -21.26
CA ARG A 16 1.14 7.68 -22.44
C ARG A 16 1.39 6.92 -23.74
N ALA A 17 2.57 6.35 -23.92
CA ALA A 17 2.92 5.59 -25.12
C ALA A 17 2.10 4.30 -25.24
N GLN A 18 1.72 3.68 -24.12
CA GLN A 18 0.93 2.45 -24.08
C GLN A 18 -0.59 2.71 -24.17
N SER A 19 -1.06 3.93 -23.87
CA SER A 19 -2.49 4.27 -23.84
C SER A 19 -3.02 4.92 -25.12
N LEU A 20 -2.20 5.06 -26.18
CA LEU A 20 -2.55 5.80 -27.42
C LEU A 20 -3.84 5.32 -28.13
N GLN A 21 -4.17 4.03 -28.01
CA GLN A 21 -5.30 3.40 -28.70
C GLN A 21 -6.51 3.18 -27.77
N ILE A 22 -6.39 3.53 -26.49
CA ILE A 22 -7.44 3.29 -25.48
C ILE A 22 -8.25 4.56 -25.31
N ASN A 23 -9.58 4.44 -25.19
CA ASN A 23 -10.42 5.58 -24.86
C ASN A 23 -9.95 6.22 -23.52
N PRO A 24 -9.75 7.55 -23.46
CA PRO A 24 -9.23 8.20 -22.25
C PRO A 24 -10.07 7.99 -21.00
N ASP A 25 -11.40 7.93 -21.11
CA ASP A 25 -12.31 7.70 -19.98
C ASP A 25 -12.28 6.25 -19.52
N GLU A 26 -12.23 5.29 -20.46
CA GLU A 26 -12.05 3.88 -20.13
C GLU A 26 -10.70 3.63 -19.45
N HIS A 27 -9.61 4.23 -19.96
CA HIS A 27 -8.28 4.11 -19.36
C HIS A 27 -8.25 4.70 -17.93
N TYR A 28 -8.94 5.83 -17.71
CA TYR A 28 -9.08 6.42 -16.39
C TYR A 28 -9.84 5.51 -15.44
N GLN A 29 -10.97 4.94 -15.89
CA GLN A 29 -11.74 4.00 -15.11
C GLN A 29 -10.92 2.75 -14.74
N MET A 30 -10.16 2.21 -15.67
CA MET A 30 -9.25 1.08 -15.42
C MET A 30 -8.15 1.45 -14.41
N SER A 31 -7.62 2.67 -14.45
CA SER A 31 -6.64 3.17 -13.49
C SER A 31 -7.22 3.23 -12.06
N CYS A 32 -8.48 3.67 -11.91
CA CYS A 32 -9.19 3.64 -10.64
C CYS A 32 -9.42 2.20 -10.14
N LEU A 33 -9.90 1.32 -11.03
CA LEU A 33 -10.16 -0.09 -10.69
C LEU A 33 -8.89 -0.85 -10.33
N LEU A 34 -7.73 -0.50 -10.90
CA LEU A 34 -6.44 -1.06 -10.51
C LEU A 34 -6.13 -0.77 -9.03
N LEU A 35 -6.32 0.48 -8.58
CA LEU A 35 -6.13 0.82 -7.17
C LEU A 35 -7.10 0.05 -6.26
N VAL A 36 -8.37 -0.06 -6.67
CA VAL A 36 -9.37 -0.87 -5.96
C VAL A 36 -8.91 -2.33 -5.84
N ALA A 37 -8.47 -2.93 -6.95
CA ALA A 37 -8.02 -4.32 -7.01
C ALA A 37 -6.80 -4.57 -6.11
N ILE A 38 -5.85 -3.63 -6.07
CA ILE A 38 -4.69 -3.70 -5.16
C ILE A 38 -5.18 -3.64 -3.71
N ALA A 39 -6.01 -2.66 -3.35
CA ALA A 39 -6.48 -2.44 -1.99
C ALA A 39 -7.18 -3.68 -1.39
N ILE A 40 -8.08 -4.30 -2.15
CA ILE A 40 -8.82 -5.50 -1.71
C ILE A 40 -7.95 -6.76 -1.69
N SER A 41 -6.80 -6.75 -2.36
CA SER A 41 -5.87 -7.88 -2.43
C SER A 41 -4.82 -7.85 -1.32
N LEU A 42 -4.58 -6.71 -0.66
CA LEU A 42 -3.61 -6.59 0.43
C LEU A 42 -3.78 -7.63 1.54
N PRO A 43 -5.00 -7.96 2.01
CA PRO A 43 -5.17 -8.94 3.08
C PRO A 43 -4.57 -10.32 2.79
N LYS A 44 -4.48 -10.70 1.50
CA LYS A 44 -3.89 -11.98 1.08
C LYS A 44 -2.41 -12.08 1.47
N LEU A 45 -1.71 -10.96 1.65
CA LEU A 45 -0.30 -10.93 2.03
C LEU A 45 -0.09 -11.44 3.47
N ALA A 46 -1.08 -11.35 4.35
CA ALA A 46 -0.97 -11.90 5.71
C ALA A 46 -0.83 -13.43 5.74
N LEU A 47 -1.21 -14.12 4.66
CA LEU A 47 -1.10 -15.57 4.52
C LEU A 47 0.27 -16.02 3.98
N ILE A 48 1.14 -15.08 3.62
CA ILE A 48 2.44 -15.36 3.02
C ILE A 48 3.52 -15.15 4.08
N GLU A 49 4.24 -16.21 4.44
CA GLU A 49 5.29 -16.16 5.47
C GLU A 49 6.46 -15.25 5.06
N SER A 50 6.87 -15.29 3.80
CA SER A 50 7.95 -14.43 3.28
C SER A 50 7.56 -12.93 3.20
N ALA A 51 6.28 -12.61 3.39
CA ALA A 51 5.79 -11.23 3.49
C ALA A 51 6.07 -10.61 4.86
N THR A 52 6.36 -11.41 5.89
CA THR A 52 6.57 -10.94 7.25
C THR A 52 7.62 -9.82 7.31
N TYR A 53 7.26 -8.72 7.96
CA TYR A 53 8.19 -7.64 8.23
C TYR A 53 9.31 -8.12 9.17
N LYS A 54 10.56 -7.91 8.73
CA LYS A 54 11.80 -8.18 9.47
C LYS A 54 12.39 -6.85 9.94
N PRO A 55 12.35 -6.53 11.23
CA PRO A 55 12.87 -5.28 11.76
C PRO A 55 14.36 -5.05 11.46
N SER A 56 15.18 -6.10 11.52
CA SER A 56 16.60 -6.07 11.16
C SER A 56 16.87 -5.57 9.73
N LEU A 57 15.98 -5.89 8.79
CA LEU A 57 16.05 -5.45 7.40
C LEU A 57 15.23 -4.19 7.12
N ARG A 58 14.35 -3.81 8.05
CA ARG A 58 13.25 -2.85 7.85
C ARG A 58 12.44 -3.16 6.57
N ALA A 59 12.29 -4.44 6.28
CA ALA A 59 11.82 -4.95 5.00
C ALA A 59 11.18 -6.33 5.17
N SER A 60 10.65 -6.87 4.08
CA SER A 60 10.16 -8.26 3.98
C SER A 60 10.98 -9.02 2.94
N LEU A 61 11.14 -10.33 3.12
CA LEU A 61 11.99 -11.16 2.25
C LEU A 61 11.46 -11.25 0.82
N ASN A 62 10.15 -11.16 0.64
CA ASN A 62 9.49 -11.19 -0.67
C ASN A 62 9.29 -9.80 -1.31
N ASN A 63 9.87 -8.74 -0.73
CA ASN A 63 9.72 -7.37 -1.22
C ASN A 63 8.30 -6.75 -1.14
N THR A 64 7.38 -7.29 -0.35
CA THR A 64 6.07 -6.65 -0.04
C THR A 64 6.21 -5.18 0.39
N HIS A 65 7.26 -4.81 1.13
CA HIS A 65 7.57 -3.43 1.52
C HIS A 65 7.83 -2.45 0.35
N CYS A 66 7.97 -2.95 -0.88
CA CYS A 66 8.09 -2.16 -2.11
C CYS A 66 6.72 -1.76 -2.70
N ILE A 67 5.64 -2.47 -2.37
CA ILE A 67 4.29 -2.20 -2.88
C ILE A 67 3.88 -0.73 -2.63
N PRO A 68 4.09 -0.14 -1.44
CA PRO A 68 3.79 1.26 -1.20
C PRO A 68 4.42 2.24 -2.20
N LEU A 69 5.71 2.03 -2.49
CA LEU A 69 6.41 2.86 -3.46
C LEU A 69 5.86 2.63 -4.87
N ALA A 70 5.62 1.37 -5.25
CA ALA A 70 5.07 1.03 -6.56
C ALA A 70 3.70 1.68 -6.80
N VAL A 71 2.78 1.56 -5.84
CA VAL A 71 1.44 2.16 -5.94
C VAL A 71 1.51 3.68 -6.01
N ASN A 72 2.32 4.31 -5.16
CA ASN A 72 2.55 5.76 -5.21
C ASN A 72 3.06 6.19 -6.61
N THR A 73 4.10 5.55 -7.12
CA THR A 73 4.70 5.91 -8.41
C THR A 73 3.74 5.66 -9.58
N ILE A 74 3.03 4.52 -9.59
CA ILE A 74 2.06 4.16 -10.63
C ILE A 74 0.85 5.08 -10.61
N ALA A 75 0.25 5.34 -9.44
CA ALA A 75 -0.89 6.25 -9.31
C ALA A 75 -0.51 7.67 -9.76
N GLY A 76 0.69 8.13 -9.38
CA GLY A 76 1.23 9.40 -9.85
C GLY A 76 1.28 9.48 -11.37
N ALA A 77 1.82 8.46 -12.04
CA ALA A 77 1.92 8.44 -13.50
C ALA A 77 0.56 8.33 -14.20
N LEU A 78 -0.31 7.43 -13.74
CA LEU A 78 -1.64 7.20 -14.34
C LEU A 78 -2.53 8.44 -14.22
N PHE A 79 -2.70 8.99 -13.02
CA PHE A 79 -3.60 10.13 -12.83
C PHE A 79 -3.01 11.45 -13.35
N HIS A 80 -1.68 11.57 -13.40
CA HIS A 80 -1.06 12.69 -14.10
C HIS A 80 -1.32 12.64 -15.61
N HIS A 81 -1.28 11.46 -16.23
CA HIS A 81 -1.61 11.29 -17.66
C HIS A 81 -3.01 11.79 -17.99
N HIS A 82 -3.98 11.57 -17.10
CA HIS A 82 -5.36 12.03 -17.29
C HIS A 82 -5.59 13.51 -17.01
N GLY A 83 -4.66 14.21 -16.35
CA GLY A 83 -4.72 15.66 -16.16
C GLY A 83 -5.89 16.17 -15.30
N ARG A 84 -6.58 15.31 -14.55
CA ARG A 84 -7.78 15.68 -13.75
C ARG A 84 -7.47 16.35 -12.42
N GLY A 85 -6.22 16.34 -11.96
CA GLY A 85 -5.79 16.97 -10.70
C GLY A 85 -6.29 16.27 -9.43
N ASP A 86 -6.79 15.04 -9.55
CA ASP A 86 -7.50 14.30 -8.51
C ASP A 86 -6.68 13.14 -7.91
N THR A 87 -5.38 13.04 -8.22
CA THR A 87 -4.48 12.00 -7.69
C THR A 87 -4.59 11.89 -6.17
N HIS A 88 -4.64 13.04 -5.47
CA HIS A 88 -4.76 13.06 -4.02
C HIS A 88 -6.08 12.44 -3.52
N LEU A 89 -7.18 12.66 -4.22
CA LEU A 89 -8.49 12.11 -3.88
C LEU A 89 -8.51 10.59 -4.12
N ARG A 90 -7.99 10.15 -5.27
CA ARG A 90 -7.87 8.72 -5.61
C ARG A 90 -6.98 7.96 -4.62
N MET A 91 -5.88 8.58 -4.17
CA MET A 91 -5.01 7.98 -3.15
C MET A 91 -5.69 7.91 -1.77
N LYS A 92 -6.49 8.92 -1.38
CA LYS A 92 -7.29 8.88 -0.14
C LYS A 92 -8.33 7.76 -0.18
N GLU A 93 -9.06 7.62 -1.29
CA GLU A 93 -10.03 6.54 -1.48
C GLU A 93 -9.37 5.17 -1.43
N PHE A 94 -8.21 5.02 -2.09
CA PHE A 94 -7.39 3.81 -2.02
C PHE A 94 -7.03 3.46 -0.57
N LEU A 95 -6.52 4.43 0.21
CA LEU A 95 -6.12 4.18 1.59
C LEU A 95 -7.31 3.79 2.48
N ALA A 96 -8.46 4.47 2.31
CA ALA A 96 -9.68 4.14 3.05
C ALA A 96 -10.16 2.72 2.74
N LEU A 97 -10.17 2.34 1.46
CA LEU A 97 -10.56 0.99 1.03
C LEU A 97 -9.57 -0.08 1.49
N ALA A 98 -8.26 0.20 1.43
CA ALA A 98 -7.20 -0.68 1.89
C ALA A 98 -7.32 -0.91 3.40
N SER A 99 -7.48 0.16 4.18
CA SER A 99 -7.67 0.12 5.63
C SER A 99 -8.91 -0.70 6.01
N SER A 100 -10.05 -0.43 5.36
CA SER A 100 -11.28 -1.19 5.57
C SER A 100 -11.11 -2.69 5.22
N SER A 101 -10.43 -2.99 4.12
CA SER A 101 -10.18 -4.38 3.69
C SER A 101 -9.28 -5.14 4.67
N VAL A 102 -8.25 -4.47 5.20
CA VAL A 102 -7.34 -5.02 6.21
C VAL A 102 -8.05 -5.25 7.55
N LEU A 103 -8.80 -4.26 8.04
CA LEU A 103 -9.56 -4.38 9.30
C LEU A 103 -10.61 -5.50 9.23
N ARG A 104 -11.35 -5.59 8.13
CA ARG A 104 -12.33 -6.66 7.92
C ARG A 104 -11.66 -8.03 7.94
N ALA A 105 -10.54 -8.19 7.23
CA ALA A 105 -9.81 -9.45 7.20
C ALA A 105 -9.23 -9.84 8.56
N ALA A 106 -8.78 -8.87 9.37
CA ALA A 106 -8.32 -9.12 10.73
C ALA A 106 -9.46 -9.65 11.63
N GLN A 107 -10.66 -9.07 11.52
CA GLN A 107 -11.85 -9.54 12.26
C GLN A 107 -12.28 -10.95 11.84
N GLU A 108 -12.18 -11.28 10.55
CA GLU A 108 -12.51 -12.61 10.03
C GLU A 108 -11.50 -13.69 10.49
N LEU A 109 -10.22 -13.32 10.67
CA LEU A 109 -9.17 -14.23 11.11
C LEU A 109 -9.12 -14.45 12.62
N ASP A 110 -9.55 -13.49 13.44
CA ASP A 110 -9.61 -13.65 14.89
C ASP A 110 -10.50 -14.85 15.30
N GLY A 111 -11.50 -15.19 14.46
CA GLY A 111 -12.32 -16.39 14.61
C GLY A 111 -11.68 -17.71 14.15
N ARG A 112 -10.47 -17.69 13.58
CA ARG A 112 -9.76 -18.84 12.98
C ARG A 112 -8.34 -18.95 13.54
N GLN A 113 -8.21 -19.57 14.72
CA GLN A 113 -6.94 -19.71 15.46
C GLN A 113 -5.83 -20.51 14.72
N ASP A 114 -6.15 -21.24 13.64
CA ASP A 114 -5.21 -22.20 13.01
C ASP A 114 -4.36 -21.64 11.85
N THR A 115 -4.53 -20.37 11.46
CA THR A 115 -3.76 -19.77 10.35
C THR A 115 -2.60 -18.92 10.85
N VAL A 116 -1.36 -19.26 10.46
CA VAL A 116 -0.19 -18.36 10.56
C VAL A 116 -0.55 -17.05 9.88
N SER A 117 -0.79 -16.00 10.65
CA SER A 117 -1.31 -14.74 10.15
C SER A 117 -0.38 -13.58 10.46
N ASN A 118 0.21 -13.01 9.42
CA ASN A 118 1.12 -11.89 9.53
C ASN A 118 0.38 -10.55 9.53
N GLN A 119 -0.68 -10.40 10.34
CA GLN A 119 -1.49 -9.16 10.41
C GLN A 119 -0.64 -7.92 10.70
N SER A 120 0.38 -8.05 11.57
CA SER A 120 1.33 -6.96 11.87
C SER A 120 1.99 -6.40 10.61
N THR A 121 2.25 -7.25 9.61
CA THR A 121 2.82 -6.80 8.33
C THR A 121 1.86 -5.91 7.57
N LEU A 122 0.56 -6.22 7.57
CA LEU A 122 -0.43 -5.40 6.86
C LEU A 122 -0.56 -4.01 7.50
N TYR A 123 -0.51 -3.93 8.83
CA TYR A 123 -0.63 -2.66 9.55
C TYR A 123 0.60 -1.77 9.31
N ILE A 124 1.79 -2.37 9.34
CA ILE A 124 3.04 -1.71 8.96
C ILE A 124 2.98 -1.25 7.49
N LEU A 125 2.43 -2.07 6.59
CA LEU A 125 2.30 -1.73 5.18
C LEU A 125 1.41 -0.50 4.95
N LEU A 126 0.31 -0.36 5.69
CA LEU A 126 -0.56 0.82 5.63
C LEU A 126 0.16 2.11 6.04
N GLU A 127 1.01 2.05 7.07
CA GLU A 127 1.86 3.20 7.43
C GLU A 127 2.89 3.49 6.33
N GLN A 128 3.51 2.46 5.75
CA GLN A 128 4.45 2.64 4.63
C GLN A 128 3.79 3.23 3.38
N PHE A 129 2.50 2.96 3.12
CA PHE A 129 1.74 3.65 2.07
C PHE A 129 1.66 5.15 2.31
N VAL A 130 1.56 5.59 3.56
CA VAL A 130 1.47 7.01 3.90
C VAL A 130 2.86 7.64 3.91
N SER A 131 3.87 7.01 4.53
CA SER A 131 5.21 7.59 4.61
C SER A 131 5.94 7.69 3.27
N LYS A 132 5.67 6.76 2.33
CA LYS A 132 6.24 6.81 0.98
C LYS A 132 5.38 7.60 -0.02
N CYS A 133 4.21 8.07 0.38
CA CYS A 133 3.28 8.79 -0.49
C CYS A 133 3.22 10.27 -0.16
N ARG A 134 3.34 11.11 -1.18
CA ARG A 134 3.32 12.57 -1.00
C ARG A 134 1.91 13.17 -1.14
N TRP A 135 0.93 12.34 -1.48
CA TRP A 135 -0.48 12.72 -1.54
C TRP A 135 -1.26 12.35 -0.28
N LEU A 136 -0.63 11.61 0.63
CA LEU A 136 -1.23 11.14 1.88
C LEU A 136 -0.50 11.78 3.07
N SER A 137 -1.20 11.88 4.20
CA SER A 137 -0.65 12.32 5.48
C SER A 137 -1.04 11.36 6.59
N MET A 138 -0.34 11.43 7.72
CA MET A 138 -0.67 10.60 8.89
C MET A 138 -2.07 10.89 9.43
N ASP A 139 -2.57 12.12 9.28
CA ASP A 139 -3.96 12.46 9.66
C ASP A 139 -4.99 11.72 8.80
N VAL A 140 -4.69 11.51 7.51
CA VAL A 140 -5.56 10.70 6.62
C VAL A 140 -5.53 9.25 7.06
N LEU A 141 -4.38 8.71 7.46
CA LEU A 141 -4.28 7.37 7.99
C LEU A 141 -5.11 7.22 9.27
N GLU A 142 -4.92 8.10 10.25
CA GLU A 142 -5.63 8.05 11.54
C GLU A 142 -7.15 8.13 11.35
N ALA A 143 -7.62 8.87 10.33
CA ALA A 143 -9.04 8.97 10.01
C ALA A 143 -9.66 7.65 9.51
N CYS A 144 -8.88 6.70 8.97
CA CYS A 144 -9.38 5.43 8.45
C CYS A 144 -8.77 4.18 9.09
N PHE A 145 -7.69 4.33 9.87
CA PHE A 145 -6.97 3.24 10.52
C PHE A 145 -6.27 3.76 11.78
N PRO A 146 -6.58 3.23 12.98
CA PRO A 146 -6.06 3.78 14.22
C PRO A 146 -4.57 3.45 14.39
N TYR A 147 -3.73 4.47 14.62
CA TYR A 147 -2.27 4.34 14.64
C TYR A 147 -1.75 3.48 15.79
N ASN A 148 -2.54 3.29 16.86
CA ASN A 148 -2.19 2.37 17.94
C ASN A 148 -1.95 0.93 17.44
N LEU A 149 -2.71 0.45 16.46
CA LEU A 149 -2.55 -0.87 15.85
C LEU A 149 -1.21 -0.99 15.11
N VAL A 150 -0.81 0.07 14.40
CA VAL A 150 0.49 0.14 13.71
C VAL A 150 1.63 0.06 14.74
N ARG A 151 1.53 0.84 15.82
CA ARG A 151 2.54 0.85 16.89
C ARG A 151 2.67 -0.53 17.53
N THR A 152 1.56 -1.17 17.86
CA THR A 152 1.55 -2.53 18.42
C THR A 152 2.11 -3.55 17.43
N ALA A 153 1.81 -3.42 16.13
CA ALA A 153 2.39 -4.28 15.10
C ALA A 153 3.92 -4.18 15.03
N TYR A 154 4.48 -2.97 15.06
CA TYR A 154 5.93 -2.79 15.14
C TYR A 154 6.50 -3.44 16.41
N GLN A 155 5.92 -3.15 17.59
CA GLN A 155 6.37 -3.77 18.85
C GLN A 155 6.38 -5.30 18.78
N HIS A 156 5.31 -5.90 18.25
CA HIS A 156 5.22 -7.35 18.07
C HIS A 156 6.34 -7.89 17.17
N CYS A 157 6.57 -7.28 16.00
CA CYS A 157 7.63 -7.72 15.09
C CYS A 157 9.03 -7.61 15.70
N TYR A 158 9.30 -6.53 16.45
CA TYR A 158 10.59 -6.34 17.15
C TYR A 158 10.79 -7.37 18.26
N GLN A 159 9.74 -7.70 19.01
CA GLN A 159 9.81 -8.70 20.07
C GLN A 159 9.99 -10.12 19.52
N GLN A 160 9.21 -10.48 18.49
CA GLN A 160 9.32 -11.77 17.82
C GLN A 160 10.73 -12.02 17.25
N GLU A 161 11.36 -10.99 16.67
CA GLU A 161 12.72 -11.09 16.16
C GLU A 161 13.74 -11.23 17.31
N ALA A 162 13.58 -10.50 18.41
CA ALA A 162 14.46 -10.63 19.59
C ALA A 162 14.42 -12.04 20.21
N ASP A 163 13.22 -12.63 20.30
CA ASP A 163 13.01 -13.97 20.86
C ASP A 163 13.62 -15.08 19.96
N THR A 164 13.81 -14.82 18.66
CA THR A 164 14.43 -15.77 17.73
C THR A 164 15.94 -15.91 17.94
N PHE A 165 16.58 -14.95 18.62
CA PHE A 165 18.03 -14.94 18.88
C PHE A 165 18.40 -15.37 20.32
N GLN A 166 17.44 -15.87 21.10
CA GLN A 166 17.65 -16.47 22.42
C GLN A 166 17.66 -18.00 22.33
#